data_AF-A0A2H0P2R0-F1
#
_entry.id   AF-A0A2H0P2R0-F1
#
_cell.length_a   1.000
_cell.length_b   1.000
_cell.length_c   1.000
_cell.angle_alpha   90.00
_cell.angle_beta   90.00
_cell.angle_gamma   90.00
#
_symmetry.space_group_name_H-M   'P 1'
#
loop_
_entity.id
_entity.type
_entity.pdbx_description
1 polymer ?
#
loop_
_entity_poly.entity_id
_entity_poly.type
_entity_poly.pdbx_seq_one_letter_code
_entity_poly.pdbx_strand_id
1 'polypeptide(L)'
;EAAAAIRERVLMFEDLGALDADALTRIAAALGPEEAAAAAGAESGLREAFAAAFAGRAARAFAETVELLAAVPDPVRERAARRKALEETEALIRAEKIRRPVRASARAAALPGPAQSPAGPPPMEIEEGPSWTS
;
A
#
# COMPACT_ATOMS: atom_id res chain seq x y z
N GLU A 1 24.59 -9.22 14.24
CA GLU A 1 23.22 -9.40 13.71
C GLU A 1 22.10 -9.16 14.74
N ALA A 2 22.18 -8.09 15.56
CA ALA A 2 21.18 -7.83 16.61
C ALA A 2 20.67 -6.38 16.60
N ALA A 3 20.63 -5.74 15.43
CA ALA A 3 20.27 -4.33 15.26
C ALA A 3 19.05 -4.13 14.34
N ALA A 4 18.17 -5.11 14.24
CA ALA A 4 16.81 -4.88 13.76
C ALA A 4 16.00 -4.25 14.90
N ALA A 5 16.37 -3.01 15.23
CA ALA A 5 15.69 -2.19 16.22
C ALA A 5 14.18 -2.30 16.01
N ILE A 6 13.51 -2.84 17.03
CA ILE A 6 12.06 -2.77 17.22
C ILE A 6 11.74 -1.27 17.35
N ARG A 7 11.71 -0.58 16.21
CA ARG A 7 11.03 0.70 16.11
C ARG A 7 9.57 0.31 16.11
N GLU A 8 8.97 0.38 17.29
CA GLU A 8 7.55 0.37 17.53
C GLU A 8 6.93 1.51 16.70
N ARG A 9 6.74 1.26 15.41
CA ARG A 9 5.98 2.14 14.53
C ARG A 9 4.53 1.87 14.88
N VAL A 10 3.88 2.89 15.46
CA VAL A 10 2.44 2.97 15.60
C VAL A 10 1.85 2.80 14.21
N LEU A 11 0.97 1.82 14.04
CA LEU A 11 0.23 1.63 12.80
C LEU A 11 -0.72 2.82 12.65
N MET A 12 -0.63 3.51 11.51
CA MET A 12 -1.52 4.63 11.18
C MET A 12 -2.61 4.18 10.23
N PHE A 13 -3.72 4.93 10.17
CA PHE A 13 -4.86 4.54 9.34
C PHE A 13 -4.50 4.50 7.85
N GLU A 14 -3.63 5.41 7.42
CA GLU A 14 -3.12 5.48 6.05
C GLU A 14 -2.27 4.25 5.67
N ASP A 15 -1.76 3.50 6.66
CA ASP A 15 -0.99 2.29 6.41
C ASP A 15 -1.87 1.13 5.93
N LEU A 16 -3.19 1.18 6.15
CA LEU A 16 -4.13 0.17 5.63
C LEU A 16 -4.13 0.16 4.09
N GLY A 17 -3.97 1.32 3.43
CA GLY A 17 -3.91 1.39 1.97
C GLY A 17 -2.69 0.70 1.35
N ALA A 18 -1.68 0.37 2.14
CA ALA A 18 -0.47 -0.35 1.70
C ALA A 18 -0.54 -1.87 1.93
N LEU A 19 -1.66 -2.37 2.48
CA LEU A 19 -1.88 -3.80 2.70
C LEU A 19 -2.24 -4.49 1.40
N ASP A 20 -1.89 -5.77 1.30
CA ASP A 20 -2.35 -6.61 0.18
C ASP A 20 -3.86 -6.92 0.31
N ALA A 21 -4.45 -7.35 -0.81
CA ALA A 21 -5.89 -7.61 -0.90
C ALA A 21 -6.36 -8.72 0.07
N ASP A 22 -5.51 -9.69 0.36
CA ASP A 22 -5.82 -10.80 1.28
C ASP A 22 -5.86 -10.31 2.73
N ALA A 23 -4.93 -9.45 3.12
CA ALA A 23 -4.93 -8.77 4.40
C ALA A 23 -6.16 -7.86 4.56
N LEU A 24 -6.49 -7.07 3.54
CA LEU A 24 -7.69 -6.23 3.55
C LEU A 24 -8.98 -7.05 3.64
N THR A 25 -9.03 -8.22 3.00
CA THR A 25 -10.16 -9.14 3.11
C THR A 25 -10.33 -9.66 4.53
N ARG A 26 -9.23 -10.00 5.22
CA ARG A 26 -9.29 -10.43 6.63
C ARG A 26 -9.74 -9.32 7.57
N ILE A 27 -9.27 -8.10 7.34
CA ILE A 27 -9.69 -6.92 8.12
C ILE A 27 -11.17 -6.62 7.87
N ALA A 28 -11.61 -6.65 6.62
CA ALA A 28 -13.01 -6.46 6.24
C ALA A 28 -13.92 -7.49 6.91
N ALA A 29 -13.50 -8.76 6.93
CA ALA A 29 -14.22 -9.84 7.59
C ALA A 29 -14.30 -9.67 9.12
N ALA A 30 -13.24 -9.15 9.75
CA ALA A 30 -13.23 -8.88 11.19
C ALA A 30 -14.11 -7.67 11.57
N LEU A 31 -14.15 -6.64 10.72
CA LEU A 31 -14.93 -5.44 10.97
C LEU A 31 -16.42 -5.65 10.70
N GLY A 32 -16.75 -6.29 9.58
CA GLY A 32 -18.09 -6.27 9.00
C GLY A 32 -18.28 -5.11 8.00
N PRO A 33 -19.31 -5.19 7.12
CA PRO A 33 -19.49 -4.26 6.02
C PRO A 33 -19.84 -2.83 6.46
N GLU A 34 -20.61 -2.65 7.53
CA GLU A 34 -21.01 -1.33 8.00
C GLU A 34 -19.83 -0.60 8.68
N GLU A 35 -19.08 -1.30 9.53
CA GLU A 35 -17.87 -0.78 10.17
C GLU A 35 -16.76 -0.52 9.15
N ALA A 36 -16.57 -1.37 8.15
CA ALA A 36 -15.59 -1.13 7.09
C ALA A 36 -15.95 0.11 6.27
N ALA A 37 -17.23 0.31 5.95
CA ALA A 37 -17.71 1.51 5.26
C ALA A 37 -17.48 2.78 6.11
N ALA A 38 -17.80 2.70 7.41
CA ALA A 38 -17.56 3.80 8.35
C ALA A 38 -16.06 4.10 8.55
N ALA A 39 -15.22 3.07 8.57
CA ALA A 39 -13.78 3.24 8.68
C ALA A 39 -13.22 3.92 7.43
N ALA A 40 -13.60 3.43 6.24
CA ALA A 40 -13.16 4.00 4.96
C ALA A 40 -13.56 5.48 4.81
N GLY A 41 -14.67 5.90 5.44
CA GLY A 41 -15.05 7.32 5.52
C GLY A 41 -15.10 7.95 4.14
N ALA A 42 -14.37 9.05 3.91
CA ALA A 42 -14.24 9.75 2.62
C ALA A 42 -13.15 9.20 1.67
N GLU A 43 -12.33 8.25 2.10
CA GLU A 43 -11.12 7.83 1.41
C GLU A 43 -11.43 6.84 0.26
N SER A 44 -11.39 7.32 -0.99
CA SER A 44 -11.80 6.52 -2.16
C SER A 44 -10.99 5.24 -2.33
N GLY A 45 -9.67 5.30 -2.17
CA GLY A 45 -8.82 4.12 -2.34
C GLY A 45 -9.13 2.99 -1.35
N LEU A 46 -9.38 3.34 -0.09
CA LEU A 46 -9.72 2.35 0.93
C LEU A 46 -11.15 1.83 0.79
N ARG A 47 -12.08 2.67 0.34
CA ARG A 47 -13.45 2.24 0.00
C ARG A 47 -13.45 1.20 -1.12
N GLU A 48 -12.72 1.46 -2.20
CA GLU A 48 -12.62 0.52 -3.33
C GLU A 48 -12.01 -0.81 -2.89
N ALA A 49 -10.97 -0.75 -2.06
CA ALA A 49 -10.29 -1.94 -1.57
C ALA A 49 -11.19 -2.79 -0.64
N PHE A 50 -11.97 -2.16 0.25
CA PHE A 50 -12.95 -2.87 1.07
C PHE A 50 -14.17 -3.33 0.26
N ALA A 51 -14.63 -2.57 -0.73
CA ALA A 51 -15.71 -2.99 -1.59
C ALA A 51 -15.35 -4.29 -2.35
N ALA A 52 -14.09 -4.43 -2.78
CA ALA A 52 -13.59 -5.64 -3.42
C ALA A 52 -13.53 -6.86 -2.48
N ALA A 53 -13.50 -6.65 -1.16
CA ALA A 53 -13.48 -7.72 -0.16
C ALA A 53 -14.87 -8.31 0.14
N PHE A 54 -15.95 -7.62 -0.22
CA PHE A 54 -17.32 -8.06 0.07
C PHE A 54 -18.04 -8.57 -1.17
N ALA A 55 -18.96 -9.53 -0.97
CA ALA A 55 -19.83 -10.04 -2.03
C ALA A 55 -21.29 -10.17 -1.56
N GLY A 56 -22.22 -10.20 -2.51
CA GLY A 56 -23.64 -10.43 -2.26
C GLY A 56 -24.26 -9.43 -1.27
N ARG A 57 -24.87 -9.94 -0.19
CA ARG A 57 -25.54 -9.10 0.82
C ARG A 57 -24.56 -8.19 1.57
N ALA A 58 -23.33 -8.63 1.82
CA ALA A 58 -22.34 -7.81 2.52
C ALA A 58 -21.88 -6.62 1.67
N ALA A 59 -21.69 -6.83 0.36
CA ALA A 59 -21.35 -5.75 -0.57
C ALA A 59 -22.45 -4.69 -0.63
N ARG A 60 -23.73 -5.14 -0.61
CA ARG A 60 -24.88 -4.24 -0.57
C ARG A 60 -24.93 -3.42 0.72
N ALA A 61 -24.76 -4.05 1.88
CA ALA A 61 -24.74 -3.36 3.17
C ALA A 61 -23.60 -2.34 3.24
N PHE A 62 -22.42 -2.67 2.69
CA PHE A 62 -21.30 -1.74 2.58
C PHE A 62 -21.67 -0.52 1.73
N ALA A 63 -22.19 -0.74 0.52
CA ALA A 63 -22.57 0.34 -0.40
C ALA A 63 -23.65 1.26 0.20
N GLU A 64 -24.72 0.69 0.77
CA GLU A 64 -25.79 1.46 1.43
C GLU A 64 -25.25 2.31 2.59
N THR A 65 -24.31 1.77 3.37
CA THR A 65 -23.68 2.53 4.47
C THR A 65 -22.79 3.65 3.96
N VAL A 66 -22.04 3.43 2.88
CA VAL A 66 -21.22 4.47 2.24
C VAL A 66 -22.11 5.61 1.72
N GLU A 67 -23.21 5.29 1.05
CA GLU A 67 -24.17 6.29 0.55
C GLU A 67 -24.79 7.08 1.70
N LEU A 68 -25.18 6.40 2.78
CA LEU A 68 -25.76 7.03 3.97
C LEU A 68 -24.77 7.98 4.64
N LEU A 69 -23.51 7.58 4.80
CA LEU A 69 -22.47 8.44 5.40
C LEU A 69 -22.08 9.60 4.48
N ALA A 70 -22.19 9.44 3.16
CA ALA A 70 -22.01 10.55 2.23
C ALA A 70 -23.12 11.60 2.35
N ALA A 71 -24.36 11.16 2.60
CA ALA A 71 -25.50 12.05 2.81
C ALA A 71 -25.51 12.68 4.21
N VAL A 72 -25.15 11.89 5.24
CA VAL A 72 -25.15 12.30 6.65
C VAL A 72 -23.82 11.88 7.30
N PRO A 73 -22.81 12.76 7.28
CA PRO A 73 -21.52 12.48 7.89
C PRO A 73 -21.63 12.32 9.41
N ASP A 74 -21.07 11.24 9.94
CA ASP A 74 -20.94 11.01 11.38
C ASP A 74 -19.46 10.86 11.76
N PRO A 75 -18.78 11.98 12.09
CA PRO A 75 -17.35 11.95 12.39
C PRO A 75 -17.01 11.18 13.67
N VAL A 76 -17.96 10.98 14.58
CA VAL A 76 -17.74 10.20 15.81
C VAL A 76 -17.71 8.72 15.46
N ARG A 77 -18.71 8.25 14.69
CA ARG A 77 -18.76 6.88 14.18
C ARG A 77 -17.56 6.56 13.29
N GLU A 78 -17.17 7.46 12.40
CA GLU A 78 -15.98 7.27 11.57
C GLU A 78 -14.71 7.10 12.41
N ARG A 79 -14.47 7.98 13.39
CA ARG A 79 -13.29 7.86 14.26
C ARG A 79 -13.28 6.54 15.05
N ALA A 80 -14.43 6.13 15.57
CA ALA A 80 -14.55 4.86 16.28
C ALA A 80 -14.26 3.67 15.36
N ALA A 81 -14.80 3.69 14.13
CA ALA A 81 -14.58 2.64 13.14
C ALA A 81 -13.12 2.58 12.66
N ARG A 82 -12.47 3.73 12.45
CA ARG A 82 -11.03 3.79 12.10
C ARG A 82 -10.15 3.25 13.22
N ARG A 83 -10.47 3.57 14.48
CA ARG A 83 -9.77 3.02 15.64
C ARG A 83 -9.92 1.50 15.70
N LYS A 84 -11.16 1.00 15.53
CA LYS A 84 -11.42 -0.44 15.48
C LYS A 84 -10.64 -1.12 14.35
N ALA A 85 -10.61 -0.52 13.16
CA ALA A 85 -9.85 -1.04 12.03
C ALA A 85 -8.35 -1.17 12.33
N LEU A 86 -7.76 -0.20 13.04
CA LEU A 86 -6.38 -0.27 13.50
C LEU A 86 -6.18 -1.38 14.55
N GLU A 87 -7.07 -1.47 15.52
CA GLU A 87 -7.02 -2.51 16.57
C GLU A 87 -7.10 -3.93 15.97
N GLU A 88 -8.01 -4.16 15.01
CA GLU A 88 -8.13 -5.44 14.30
C GLU A 88 -6.89 -5.73 13.44
N THR A 89 -6.37 -4.71 12.74
CA THR A 89 -5.15 -4.87 11.94
C THR A 89 -3.95 -5.22 12.82
N GLU A 90 -3.80 -4.56 13.97
CA GLU A 90 -2.76 -4.89 14.94
C GLU A 90 -2.93 -6.30 15.50
N ALA A 91 -4.15 -6.71 15.84
CA ALA A 91 -4.43 -8.05 16.31
C ALA A 91 -4.04 -9.11 15.27
N LEU A 92 -4.38 -8.89 14.00
CA LEU A 92 -4.02 -9.79 12.90
C LEU A 92 -2.51 -9.83 12.64
N ILE A 93 -1.81 -8.71 12.76
CA ILE A 93 -0.33 -8.67 12.67
C ILE A 93 0.30 -9.45 13.82
N ARG A 94 -0.16 -9.23 15.07
CA ARG A 94 0.34 -9.91 16.26
C ARG A 94 0.09 -11.42 16.21
N ALA A 95 -1.01 -11.84 15.60
CA ALA A 95 -1.34 -13.24 15.35
C ALA A 95 -0.65 -13.83 14.10
N GLU A 96 0.25 -13.07 13.47
CA GLU A 96 0.98 -13.45 12.25
C GLU A 96 0.07 -13.84 11.07
N LYS A 97 -1.18 -13.33 11.06
CA LYS A 97 -2.18 -13.59 10.01
C LYS A 97 -2.02 -12.69 8.80
N ILE A 98 -1.45 -11.50 9.00
CA ILE A 98 -1.14 -10.55 7.93
C ILE A 98 0.24 -9.96 8.18
N ARG A 99 0.94 -9.58 7.11
CA ARG A 99 2.25 -8.92 7.22
C ARG A 99 2.05 -7.44 7.53
N ARG A 100 2.90 -6.90 8.41
CA ARG A 100 2.94 -5.46 8.65
C ARG A 100 3.29 -4.74 7.34
N PRO A 101 2.56 -3.68 6.96
CA PRO A 101 2.87 -2.94 5.74
C PRO A 101 4.25 -2.31 5.91
N VAL A 102 5.18 -2.67 5.02
CA VAL A 102 6.44 -1.97 4.92
C VAL A 102 6.14 -0.72 4.14
N ARG A 103 6.07 0.45 4.79
CA ARG A 103 6.12 1.71 4.05
C ARG A 103 7.38 1.64 3.19
N ALA A 104 7.21 1.52 1.88
CA ALA A 104 8.22 1.89 0.93
C ALA A 104 8.47 3.37 1.20
N SER A 105 9.43 3.66 2.08
CA SER A 105 9.95 5.01 2.21
C SER A 105 10.32 5.39 0.79
N ALA A 106 9.75 6.47 0.26
CA ALA A 106 10.04 7.01 -1.07
C ALA A 106 11.52 7.42 -1.24
N ARG A 107 12.42 6.91 -0.41
CA ARG A 107 13.88 6.92 -0.51
C ARG A 107 14.43 5.75 -1.34
N ALA A 108 13.61 4.78 -1.76
CA ALA A 108 14.04 3.77 -2.73
C ALA A 108 13.95 4.25 -4.20
N ALA A 109 13.26 5.36 -4.46
CA ALA A 109 13.24 6.02 -5.78
C ALA A 109 14.40 7.02 -5.99
N ALA A 110 15.28 7.18 -4.99
CA ALA A 110 16.40 8.13 -5.03
C ALA A 110 17.76 7.46 -4.81
N LEU A 111 17.89 6.17 -5.14
CA LEU A 111 19.19 5.64 -5.52
C LEU A 111 19.26 5.74 -7.04
N PRO A 112 20.03 6.67 -7.63
CA PRO A 112 20.52 6.43 -8.97
C PRO A 112 21.22 5.06 -8.91
N GLY A 113 20.77 4.12 -9.75
CA GLY A 113 21.53 2.89 -9.99
C GLY A 113 22.99 3.23 -10.29
N PRO A 114 23.94 2.29 -10.11
CA PRO A 114 25.34 2.56 -10.39
C PRO A 114 25.43 3.15 -11.79
N ALA A 115 25.96 4.38 -11.86
CA ALA A 115 26.14 5.12 -13.10
C ALA A 115 26.79 4.18 -14.11
N GLN A 116 26.04 3.79 -15.15
CA GLN A 116 26.67 3.24 -16.33
C GLN A 116 27.55 4.36 -16.85
N SER A 117 28.87 4.17 -16.74
CA SER A 117 29.86 4.99 -17.43
C SER A 117 29.37 5.22 -18.85
N PRO A 118 29.32 6.47 -19.35
CA PRO A 118 29.02 6.68 -20.75
C PRO A 118 30.09 5.92 -21.54
N ALA A 119 29.64 4.90 -22.28
CA ALA A 119 30.45 4.18 -23.23
C ALA A 119 31.20 5.23 -24.06
N GLY A 120 32.53 5.17 -24.00
CA GLY A 120 33.37 5.95 -24.89
C GLY A 120 32.95 5.67 -26.34
N PRO A 121 33.16 6.63 -27.26
CA PRO A 121 32.87 6.40 -28.67
C PRO A 121 33.57 5.10 -29.13
N PRO A 122 32.93 4.29 -29.99
CA PRO A 122 33.55 3.07 -30.48
C PRO A 122 34.88 3.41 -31.16
N PRO A 123 35.91 2.56 -31.03
CA PRO A 123 37.14 2.75 -31.79
C PRO A 123 36.78 2.72 -33.28
N MET A 124 37.05 3.82 -33.99
CA MET A 124 37.07 3.79 -35.44
C MET A 124 38.20 2.85 -35.86
N GLU A 125 37.86 1.73 -36.49
CA GLU A 125 38.80 0.99 -37.32
C GLU A 125 39.27 1.95 -38.43
N ILE A 126 40.49 2.45 -38.28
CA ILE A 126 41.19 3.10 -39.39
C ILE A 126 41.67 1.95 -40.26
N GLU A 127 40.94 1.68 -41.34
CA GLU A 127 41.42 0.83 -42.42
C GLU A 127 42.82 1.31 -42.84
N GLU A 128 43.81 0.42 -42.72
CA GLU A 128 45.15 0.62 -43.27
C GLU A 128 45.03 0.76 -44.80
N GLY A 129 45.10 2.00 -45.27
CA GLY A 129 45.29 2.31 -46.69
C GLY A 129 46.70 1.90 -47.15
N PRO A 130 46.87 1.49 -48.43
CA PRO A 130 48.08 0.82 -48.88
C PRO A 130 49.30 1.73 -48.92
N SER A 131 50.43 1.14 -48.51
CA SER A 131 51.77 1.69 -48.60
C SER A 131 52.13 2.03 -50.05
N TRP A 132 52.51 3.28 -50.29
CA TRP A 132 53.22 3.66 -51.52
C TRP A 132 54.68 3.90 -51.17
N THR A 133 55.52 3.04 -51.71
CA THR A 133 56.97 3.19 -51.82
C THR A 133 57.32 4.40 -52.68
N SER A 134 58.25 5.23 -52.23
CA SER A 134 59.31 5.87 -53.02
C SER A 134 60.36 6.49 -52.10
#